data_AF-A0A5X1TJN8-F1
#
_entry.id   AF-A0A5X1TJN8-F1
#
_cell.length_a   1.000
_cell.length_b   1.000
_cell.length_c   1.000
_cell.angle_alpha   90.00
_cell.angle_beta   90.00
_cell.angle_gamma   90.00
#
_symmetry.space_group_name_H-M   'P 1'
#
loop_
_entity.id
_entity.type
_entity.pdbx_description
1 polymer ?
#
loop_
_entity_poly.entity_id
_entity_poly.type
_entity_poly.pdbx_seq_one_letter_code
_entity_poly.pdbx_strand_id
1 'polypeptide(L)'
;MSKSLNARCIRRWEVRFKPVCDSKVSPHMRKSFLRGVRELGLITAENMVESMAEKNARFDYDGKDTGWSPEFSNWYATCREKYCKEARDYLDEEVTNDEIDEEIRTELECWND
;
A
#
# COMPACT_ATOMS: atom_id res chain seq x y z
N MET A 1 0.98 20.78 3.66
CA MET A 1 0.95 19.74 2.62
C MET A 1 1.55 18.48 3.21
N SER A 2 0.73 17.49 3.54
CA SER A 2 1.22 16.15 3.80
C SER A 2 1.90 15.62 2.52
N LYS A 3 2.90 14.76 2.67
CA LYS A 3 3.48 14.07 1.51
C LYS A 3 2.47 13.00 1.08
N SER A 4 2.36 12.74 -0.22
CA SER A 4 1.52 11.66 -0.73
C SER A 4 1.91 10.31 -0.13
N LEU A 5 0.94 9.40 -0.04
CA LEU A 5 1.07 8.02 0.40
C LEU A 5 2.23 7.34 -0.31
N ASN A 6 2.34 7.46 -1.63
CA ASN A 6 3.47 6.91 -2.39
C ASN A 6 4.82 7.38 -1.86
N ALA A 7 4.99 8.69 -1.65
CA ALA A 7 6.25 9.24 -1.15
C ALA A 7 6.55 8.77 0.27
N ARG A 8 5.52 8.58 1.09
CA ARG A 8 5.63 8.08 2.47
C ARG A 8 5.97 6.59 2.50
N CYS A 9 5.27 5.74 1.76
CA CYS A 9 5.55 4.31 1.63
C CYS A 9 6.96 4.05 1.11
N ILE A 10 7.38 4.72 0.02
CA ILE A 10 8.77 4.63 -0.47
C ILE A 10 9.76 4.98 0.64
N ARG A 11 9.49 6.05 1.40
CA ARG A 11 10.38 6.47 2.48
C ARG A 11 10.43 5.44 3.62
N ARG A 12 9.30 4.83 3.97
CA ARG A 12 9.25 3.80 5.01
C ARG A 12 10.01 2.54 4.58
N TRP A 13 9.87 2.10 3.34
CA TRP A 13 10.68 1.03 2.75
C TRP A 13 12.19 1.37 2.76
N GLU A 14 12.57 2.59 2.38
CA GLU A 14 13.98 3.04 2.46
C GLU A 14 14.53 3.00 3.89
N VAL A 15 13.72 3.40 4.88
CA VAL A 15 14.10 3.36 6.30
C VAL A 15 14.25 1.92 6.78
N ARG A 16 13.29 1.04 6.45
CA ARG A 16 13.30 -0.38 6.82
C ARG A 16 14.55 -1.09 6.30
N PHE A 17 14.96 -0.80 5.07
CA PHE A 17 16.13 -1.43 4.45
C PHE A 17 17.38 -0.54 4.40
N LYS A 18 17.43 0.49 5.23
CA LYS A 18 18.56 1.43 5.28
C LYS A 18 19.94 0.75 5.35
N PRO A 19 20.17 -0.32 6.17
CA PRO A 19 21.47 -0.99 6.20
C PRO A 19 21.91 -1.55 4.85
N VAL A 20 20.97 -2.00 4.02
CA VAL A 20 21.22 -2.52 2.68
C VAL A 20 21.37 -1.36 1.68
N CYS A 21 20.48 -0.37 1.75
CA CYS A 21 20.50 0.84 0.91
C CYS A 21 21.79 1.66 1.05
N ASP A 22 22.40 1.69 2.25
CA ASP A 22 23.63 2.43 2.52
C ASP A 22 24.92 1.62 2.29
N SER A 23 24.80 0.35 1.85
CA SER A 23 25.94 -0.53 1.63
C SER A 23 26.93 0.03 0.61
N LYS A 24 28.23 0.04 0.98
CA LYS A 24 29.35 0.48 0.12
C LYS A 24 30.03 -0.65 -0.64
N VAL A 25 29.56 -1.90 -0.48
CA VAL A 25 30.21 -3.09 -1.03
C VAL A 25 30.13 -3.12 -2.55
N SER A 26 28.97 -2.75 -3.13
CA SER A 26 28.80 -2.66 -4.58
C SER A 26 27.84 -1.51 -4.95
N PRO A 27 28.34 -0.44 -5.60
CA PRO A 27 27.50 0.67 -6.05
C PRO A 27 26.41 0.25 -7.05
N HIS A 28 26.65 -0.79 -7.85
CA HIS A 28 25.68 -1.31 -8.80
C HIS A 28 24.52 -2.02 -8.08
N MET A 29 24.84 -2.91 -7.13
CA MET A 29 23.84 -3.60 -6.32
C MET A 29 23.03 -2.60 -5.49
N ARG A 30 23.67 -1.57 -4.94
CA ARG A 30 22.99 -0.49 -4.21
C ARG A 30 21.94 0.21 -5.07
N LYS A 31 22.28 0.58 -6.31
CA LYS A 31 21.34 1.23 -7.24
C LYS A 31 20.16 0.32 -7.58
N SER A 32 20.44 -0.96 -7.85
CA SER A 32 19.39 -1.95 -8.14
C SER A 32 18.44 -2.12 -6.96
N PHE A 33 18.99 -2.24 -5.75
CA PHE A 33 18.21 -2.40 -4.53
C PHE A 33 17.33 -1.18 -4.24
N LEU A 34 17.87 0.04 -4.37
CA LEU A 34 17.10 1.28 -4.22
C LEU A 34 15.93 1.38 -5.21
N ARG A 35 16.09 0.85 -6.43
CA ARG A 35 14.99 0.78 -7.39
C ARG A 35 13.92 -0.21 -6.92
N GLY A 36 14.31 -1.40 -6.48
CA GLY A 36 13.37 -2.39 -5.94
C GLY A 36 12.58 -1.86 -4.74
N VAL A 37 13.26 -1.19 -3.80
CA VAL A 37 12.64 -0.54 -2.63
C VAL A 37 11.60 0.51 -3.04
N ARG A 38 11.86 1.27 -4.10
CA ARG A 38 10.89 2.25 -4.63
C ARG A 38 9.67 1.56 -5.24
N GLU A 39 9.89 0.50 -6.01
CA GLU A 39 8.81 -0.29 -6.62
C GLU A 39 7.94 -0.92 -5.52
N LEU A 40 8.54 -1.49 -4.48
CA LEU A 40 7.82 -2.03 -3.31
C LEU A 40 7.00 -0.95 -2.60
N GLY A 41 7.57 0.24 -2.38
CA GLY A 41 6.82 1.34 -1.78
C GLY A 41 5.62 1.83 -2.59
N LEU A 42 5.66 1.70 -3.92
CA LEU A 42 4.50 1.98 -4.77
C LEU A 42 3.44 0.87 -4.66
N ILE A 43 3.87 -0.40 -4.69
CA ILE A 43 2.99 -1.56 -4.54
C ILE A 43 2.26 -1.52 -3.20
N THR A 44 2.96 -1.28 -2.09
CA THR A 44 2.32 -1.16 -0.77
C THR A 44 1.29 -0.04 -0.75
N ALA A 45 1.60 1.13 -1.33
CA ALA A 45 0.64 2.23 -1.39
C ALA A 45 -0.61 1.88 -2.22
N GLU A 46 -0.45 1.15 -3.32
CA GLU A 46 -1.56 0.65 -4.13
C GLU A 46 -2.40 -0.39 -3.35
N ASN A 47 -1.76 -1.36 -2.70
CA ASN A 47 -2.41 -2.37 -1.87
C ASN A 47 -3.25 -1.73 -0.74
N MET A 48 -2.70 -0.73 -0.04
CA MET A 48 -3.43 -0.01 1.01
C MET A 48 -4.69 0.68 0.47
N VAL A 49 -4.58 1.33 -0.70
CA VAL A 49 -5.71 1.99 -1.36
C VAL A 49 -6.77 0.97 -1.77
N GLU A 50 -6.37 -0.12 -2.42
CA GLU A 50 -7.30 -1.18 -2.86
C GLU A 50 -8.00 -1.84 -1.68
N SER A 51 -7.26 -2.16 -0.61
CA SER A 51 -7.79 -2.79 0.61
C SER A 51 -8.83 -1.89 1.28
N MET A 52 -8.55 -0.59 1.41
CA MET A 52 -9.50 0.36 1.99
C MET A 52 -10.71 0.60 1.08
N ALA A 53 -10.49 0.77 -0.22
CA ALA A 53 -11.54 0.96 -1.20
C ALA A 53 -12.51 -0.23 -1.23
N GLU A 54 -11.99 -1.46 -1.20
CA GLU A 54 -12.79 -2.67 -1.13
C GLU A 54 -13.60 -2.74 0.17
N LYS A 55 -12.98 -2.48 1.33
CA LYS A 55 -13.67 -2.47 2.63
C LYS A 55 -14.82 -1.47 2.67
N ASN A 56 -14.58 -0.25 2.18
CA ASN A 56 -15.61 0.80 2.11
C ASN A 56 -16.75 0.41 1.16
N ALA A 57 -16.41 -0.12 -0.01
CA ALA A 57 -17.39 -0.56 -0.99
C ALA A 57 -18.25 -1.73 -0.49
N ARG A 58 -17.66 -2.69 0.22
CA ARG A 58 -18.38 -3.80 0.86
C ARG A 58 -19.38 -3.27 1.87
N PHE A 59 -18.93 -2.38 2.75
CA PHE A 59 -19.79 -1.77 3.76
C PHE A 59 -21.01 -1.06 3.13
N ASP A 60 -20.81 -0.35 2.02
CA ASP A 60 -21.91 0.32 1.30
C ASP A 60 -22.83 -0.65 0.54
N TYR A 61 -22.32 -1.79 0.06
CA TYR A 61 -23.08 -2.73 -0.76
C TYR A 61 -24.13 -3.53 0.02
N ASP A 62 -23.76 -4.10 1.17
CA ASP A 62 -24.65 -4.97 1.95
C ASP A 62 -24.68 -4.66 3.46
N GLY A 63 -24.00 -3.59 3.89
CA GLY A 63 -23.92 -3.19 5.30
C GLY A 63 -23.13 -4.17 6.18
N LYS A 64 -22.44 -5.14 5.58
CA LYS A 64 -21.72 -6.22 6.27
C LYS A 64 -20.34 -6.40 5.65
N ASP A 65 -19.41 -6.92 6.43
CA ASP A 65 -18.14 -7.42 5.89
C ASP A 65 -18.32 -8.88 5.45
N THR A 66 -19.22 -9.14 4.49
CA THR A 66 -19.37 -10.48 3.93
C THR A 66 -18.27 -10.78 2.92
N GLY A 67 -17.89 -12.05 2.76
CA GLY A 67 -16.84 -12.49 1.85
C GLY A 67 -17.09 -12.15 0.37
N TRP A 68 -16.10 -12.40 -0.47
CA TRP A 68 -16.14 -12.06 -1.89
C TRP A 68 -17.27 -12.81 -2.63
N SER A 69 -18.08 -12.09 -3.42
CA SER A 69 -19.13 -12.68 -4.27
C SER A 69 -19.04 -12.15 -5.72
N PRO A 70 -19.46 -12.96 -6.72
CA PRO A 70 -19.52 -12.49 -8.10
C PRO A 70 -20.41 -11.26 -8.29
N GLU A 71 -21.51 -11.16 -7.54
CA GLU A 71 -22.43 -10.03 -7.57
C GLU A 71 -21.75 -8.75 -7.07
N PHE A 72 -21.07 -8.84 -5.93
CA PHE A 72 -20.27 -7.73 -5.39
C PHE A 72 -19.18 -7.33 -6.37
N SER A 73 -18.44 -8.29 -6.93
CA SER A 73 -17.37 -7.97 -7.88
C SER A 73 -17.87 -7.22 -9.12
N ASN A 74 -18.98 -7.66 -9.69
CA ASN A 74 -19.57 -7.00 -10.87
C ASN A 74 -20.03 -5.59 -10.53
N TRP A 75 -20.65 -5.41 -9.36
CA TRP A 75 -21.06 -4.10 -8.89
C TRP A 75 -19.85 -3.20 -8.58
N TYR A 76 -18.86 -3.70 -7.83
CA TYR A 76 -17.68 -2.96 -7.43
C TYR A 76 -16.89 -2.50 -8.66
N ALA A 77 -16.77 -3.33 -9.70
CA ALA A 77 -16.14 -2.93 -10.95
C ALA A 77 -16.75 -1.65 -11.57
N THR A 78 -18.04 -1.36 -11.34
CA THR A 78 -18.71 -0.15 -11.84
C THR A 78 -18.42 1.11 -11.02
N CYS A 79 -18.04 0.96 -9.75
CA CYS A 79 -17.84 2.08 -8.81
C CYS A 79 -16.43 2.14 -8.20
N ARG A 80 -15.54 1.19 -8.53
CA ARG A 80 -14.19 1.02 -7.98
C ARG A 80 -13.36 2.29 -8.04
N GLU A 81 -13.36 2.99 -9.17
CA GLU A 81 -12.57 4.22 -9.35
C GLU A 81 -12.91 5.29 -8.31
N LYS A 82 -14.20 5.42 -7.98
CA LYS A 82 -14.67 6.35 -6.94
C LYS A 82 -14.09 5.97 -5.58
N TYR A 83 -14.21 4.70 -5.18
CA TYR A 83 -13.71 4.22 -3.88
C TYR A 83 -12.18 4.28 -3.78
N CYS A 84 -11.45 3.92 -4.84
CA CYS A 84 -9.99 4.06 -4.88
C CYS A 84 -9.57 5.52 -4.72
N LYS A 85 -10.29 6.47 -5.34
CA LYS A 85 -10.01 7.90 -5.19
C LYS A 85 -10.26 8.37 -3.75
N GLU A 86 -11.41 8.04 -3.17
CA GLU A 86 -11.74 8.43 -1.79
C GLU A 86 -10.78 7.81 -0.77
N ALA A 87 -10.42 6.54 -0.94
CA ALA A 87 -9.42 5.87 -0.13
C ALA A 87 -8.04 6.52 -0.26
N ARG A 88 -7.66 6.92 -1.48
CA ARG A 88 -6.39 7.61 -1.73
C ARG A 88 -6.34 8.98 -1.05
N ASP A 89 -7.39 9.77 -1.21
CA ASP A 89 -7.50 11.11 -0.60
C ASP A 89 -7.42 10.98 0.94
N TYR A 90 -8.15 10.02 1.52
CA TYR A 90 -8.08 9.73 2.95
C TYR A 90 -6.69 9.30 3.41
N LEU A 91 -6.07 8.32 2.73
CA LEU A 91 -4.75 7.80 3.12
C LEU A 91 -3.64 8.84 2.93
N ASP A 92 -3.74 9.74 1.95
CA ASP A 92 -2.77 10.84 1.77
C ASP A 92 -2.81 11.82 2.97
N GLU A 93 -3.96 11.97 3.63
CA GLU A 93 -4.17 12.89 4.74
C GLU A 93 -3.97 12.23 6.12
N GLU A 94 -4.60 11.08 6.34
CA GLU A 94 -4.86 10.55 7.68
C GLU A 94 -3.96 9.38 8.08
N VAL A 95 -3.44 8.59 7.12
CA VAL A 95 -2.61 7.44 7.48
C VAL A 95 -1.39 7.89 8.25
N THR A 96 -0.97 7.15 9.25
CA THR A 96 0.22 7.42 10.05
C THR A 96 1.43 6.66 9.50
N ASN A 97 2.64 7.03 9.93
CA ASN A 97 3.82 6.27 9.54
C ASN A 97 3.84 4.88 10.19
N ASP A 98 3.27 4.75 11.39
CA ASP A 98 3.21 3.49 12.12
C ASP A 98 2.29 2.50 11.39
N GLU A 99 1.14 2.96 10.88
CA GLU A 99 0.27 2.12 10.04
C GLU A 99 0.95 1.65 8.75
N ILE A 100 1.73 2.52 8.09
CA ILE A 100 2.53 2.11 6.92
C ILE A 100 3.60 1.08 7.32
N ASP A 101 4.25 1.25 8.47
CA ASP A 101 5.25 0.28 8.94
C ASP A 101 4.64 -1.09 9.26
N GLU A 102 3.43 -1.10 9.83
CA GLU A 102 2.67 -2.33 10.09
C GLU A 102 2.24 -3.02 8.79
N GLU A 103 1.84 -2.26 7.76
CA GLU A 103 1.56 -2.82 6.43
C GLU A 103 2.81 -3.46 5.84
N ILE A 104 3.96 -2.77 5.88
CA ILE A 104 5.24 -3.32 5.40
C ILE A 104 5.62 -4.58 6.18
N ARG A 105 5.41 -4.61 7.51
CA ARG A 105 5.66 -5.80 8.33
C ARG A 105 4.77 -6.96 7.87
N THR A 106 3.50 -6.71 7.64
CA THR A 106 2.53 -7.71 7.18
C THR A 106 2.92 -8.27 5.81
N GLU A 107 3.27 -7.40 4.85
CA GLU A 107 3.74 -7.83 3.53
C GLU A 107 4.99 -8.73 3.61
N LEU A 108 5.96 -8.36 4.47
CA LEU A 108 7.17 -9.15 4.69
C LEU A 108 6.89 -10.48 5.39
N GLU A 109 5.92 -10.53 6.31
CA GLU A 109 5.48 -11.77 6.95
C GLU A 109 4.88 -12.73 5.92
N CYS A 110 4.03 -12.24 5.01
CA CYS A 110 3.45 -13.04 3.93
C CYS A 110 4.48 -13.61 2.93
N TRP A 111 5.70 -13.06 2.84
CA TRP A 111 6.75 -13.61 1.98
C TRP A 111 7.50 -14.79 2.60
N ASN A 112 7.37 -14.99 3.91
CA ASN A 112 8.04 -16.07 4.64
C ASN A 112 7.17 -17.32 4.81
N ASP A 113 5.91 -17.27 4.38
CA ASP A 113 4.97 -18.40 4.30
C ASP A 113 5.15 -19.18 2.98
#